data_AF-A0A662G772-F1
#
_entry.id   AF-A0A662G772-F1
#
_cell.length_a   1.000
_cell.length_b   1.000
_cell.length_c   1.000
_cell.angle_alpha   90.00
_cell.angle_beta   90.00
_cell.angle_gamma   90.00
#
_symmetry.space_group_name_H-M   'P 1'
#
loop_
_entity.id
_entity.type
_entity.pdbx_description
1 polymer ?
#
loop_
_entity_poly.entity_id
_entity_poly.type
_entity_poly.pdbx_seq_one_letter_code
_entity_poly.pdbx_strand_id
1 'polypeptide(L)'
;MKAVERWGLIARDFILSADSIVCLCEGTTYSEIEHSIKNTLAKNIGDVMRRTRSTMGPCQGQNCFFKVSGILFDIRKDYERIAVEDIYSHLRKRWRNIKPVAFNGLLDQSMLTSAIYNLLGNLNCKVSEND
;
A
#
# COMPACT_ATOMS: atom_id res chain seq x y z
N MET A 1 -19.09 -9.28 -1.19
CA MET A 1 -17.86 -8.83 -1.90
C MET A 1 -17.16 -7.85 -0.96
N LYS A 2 -15.84 -8.02 -0.72
CA LYS A 2 -15.10 -7.28 0.32
C LYS A 2 -15.28 -5.75 0.26
N ALA A 3 -15.41 -5.18 -0.93
CA ALA A 3 -15.66 -3.75 -1.10
C ALA A 3 -17.00 -3.30 -0.44
N VAL A 4 -18.07 -4.08 -0.54
CA VAL A 4 -19.36 -3.77 0.09
C VAL A 4 -19.27 -3.87 1.62
N GLU A 5 -18.51 -4.82 2.14
CA GLU A 5 -18.28 -4.94 3.59
C GLU A 5 -17.46 -3.76 4.13
N ARG A 6 -16.54 -3.21 3.33
CA ARG A 6 -15.72 -2.04 3.69
C ARG A 6 -16.48 -0.71 3.59
N TRP A 7 -17.24 -0.51 2.51
CA TRP A 7 -17.80 0.79 2.13
C TRP A 7 -19.32 0.87 2.29
N GLY A 8 -20.00 -0.25 2.56
CA GLY A 8 -21.46 -0.32 2.62
C GLY A 8 -22.08 0.14 1.30
N LEU A 9 -23.05 1.05 1.39
CA LEU A 9 -23.76 1.58 0.22
C LEU A 9 -22.88 2.43 -0.70
N ILE A 10 -21.81 3.04 -0.18
CA ILE A 10 -20.87 3.88 -0.95
C ILE A 10 -20.17 3.04 -2.03
N ALA A 11 -20.04 1.73 -1.84
CA ALA A 11 -19.46 0.84 -2.84
C ALA A 11 -20.14 0.95 -4.21
N ARG A 12 -21.42 1.34 -4.26
CA ARG A 12 -22.17 1.55 -5.51
C ARG A 12 -21.50 2.55 -6.46
N ASP A 13 -20.72 3.49 -5.93
CA ASP A 13 -20.07 4.54 -6.72
C ASP A 13 -18.93 4.02 -7.61
N PHE A 14 -18.35 2.85 -7.28
CA PHE A 14 -17.16 2.33 -7.98
C PHE A 14 -17.19 0.82 -8.26
N ILE A 15 -18.11 0.05 -7.67
CA ILE A 15 -18.10 -1.43 -7.76
C ILE A 15 -18.50 -1.99 -9.13
N LEU A 16 -19.17 -1.19 -9.95
CA LEU A 16 -19.57 -1.56 -11.31
C LEU A 16 -18.51 -1.20 -12.35
N SER A 17 -17.42 -0.55 -11.94
CA SER A 17 -16.29 -0.28 -12.82
C SER A 17 -15.67 -1.60 -13.30
N ALA A 18 -15.34 -1.67 -14.59
CA ALA A 18 -14.64 -2.80 -15.17
C ALA A 18 -13.13 -2.55 -15.12
N ASP A 19 -12.56 -2.61 -13.91
CA ASP A 19 -11.17 -2.22 -13.65
C ASP A 19 -10.33 -3.33 -13.02
N SER A 20 -9.01 -3.19 -13.10
CA SER A 20 -8.07 -4.22 -12.66
C SER A 20 -8.00 -4.34 -11.13
N ILE A 21 -7.82 -5.57 -10.63
CA ILE A 21 -7.55 -5.81 -9.22
C ILE A 21 -6.11 -5.35 -8.89
N VAL A 22 -6.01 -4.42 -7.94
CA VAL A 22 -4.72 -3.88 -7.45
C VAL A 22 -4.18 -4.73 -6.30
N CYS A 23 -5.04 -5.08 -5.33
CA CYS A 23 -4.69 -5.95 -4.21
C CYS A 23 -5.44 -7.28 -4.30
N LEU A 24 -4.74 -8.33 -4.74
CA LEU A 24 -5.31 -9.69 -4.83
C LEU A 24 -5.78 -10.22 -3.49
N CYS A 25 -5.01 -9.99 -2.42
CA CYS A 25 -5.35 -10.50 -1.09
C CYS A 25 -6.65 -9.91 -0.53
N GLU A 26 -6.91 -8.64 -0.84
CA GLU A 26 -8.07 -7.91 -0.33
C GLU A 26 -9.17 -7.67 -1.37
N GLY A 27 -8.99 -8.18 -2.59
CA GLY A 27 -9.91 -7.98 -3.71
C GLY A 27 -10.12 -6.50 -4.03
N THR A 28 -9.16 -5.64 -3.72
CA THR A 28 -9.28 -4.18 -3.90
C THR A 28 -8.97 -3.84 -5.36
N THR A 29 -9.90 -3.12 -6.01
CA THR A 29 -9.76 -2.67 -7.40
C THR A 29 -9.13 -1.28 -7.50
N TYR A 30 -8.82 -0.85 -8.71
CA TYR A 30 -8.28 0.48 -8.97
C TYR A 30 -9.27 1.58 -8.57
N SER A 31 -10.55 1.45 -8.97
CA SER A 31 -11.62 2.41 -8.72
C SER A 31 -11.94 2.54 -7.23
N GLU A 32 -11.79 1.47 -6.44
CA GLU A 32 -11.89 1.59 -4.97
C GLU A 32 -10.76 2.48 -4.40
N ILE A 33 -9.53 2.31 -4.88
CA ILE A 33 -8.39 3.15 -4.45
C ILE A 33 -8.57 4.58 -4.94
N GLU A 34 -8.95 4.78 -6.20
CA GLU A 34 -9.24 6.09 -6.77
C GLU A 34 -10.33 6.81 -5.98
N HIS A 35 -11.42 6.12 -5.65
CA HIS A 35 -12.49 6.66 -4.80
C HIS A 35 -11.96 7.07 -3.43
N SER A 36 -11.09 6.25 -2.82
CA SER A 36 -10.45 6.59 -1.54
C SER A 36 -9.64 7.90 -1.62
N ILE A 37 -8.99 8.15 -2.76
CA ILE A 37 -8.15 9.34 -2.98
C ILE A 37 -9.01 10.57 -3.27
N LYS A 38 -9.97 10.45 -4.19
CA LYS A 38 -10.77 11.58 -4.70
C LYS A 38 -11.91 11.97 -3.75
N ASN A 39 -12.64 10.99 -3.20
CA ASN A 39 -13.88 11.24 -2.46
C ASN A 39 -13.68 11.28 -0.94
N THR A 40 -12.66 10.59 -0.42
CA THR A 40 -12.38 10.58 1.02
C THR A 40 -11.04 11.20 1.41
N LEU A 41 -10.38 11.87 0.46
CA LEU A 41 -9.16 12.66 0.66
C LEU A 41 -7.99 11.85 1.24
N ALA A 42 -7.80 10.60 0.84
CA ALA A 42 -6.57 9.89 1.16
C ALA A 42 -5.36 10.62 0.54
N LYS A 43 -4.33 10.90 1.35
CA LYS A 43 -3.16 11.69 0.92
C LYS A 43 -1.87 10.89 0.83
N ASN A 44 -1.84 9.70 1.43
CA ASN A 44 -0.65 8.87 1.54
C ASN A 44 -1.03 7.38 1.55
N ILE A 45 -0.05 6.49 1.46
CA ILE A 45 -0.27 5.04 1.42
C ILE A 45 -1.00 4.57 2.68
N GLY A 46 -0.65 5.13 3.85
CA GLY A 46 -1.32 4.80 5.12
C GLY A 46 -2.82 5.15 5.12
N ASP A 47 -3.21 6.23 4.47
CA ASP A 47 -4.60 6.65 4.33
C ASP A 47 -5.40 5.72 3.41
N VAL A 48 -4.82 5.32 2.28
CA VAL A 48 -5.41 4.34 1.36
C VAL A 48 -5.55 2.99 2.04
N MET A 49 -4.51 2.57 2.77
CA MET A 49 -4.49 1.34 3.55
C MET A 49 -5.62 1.29 4.57
N ARG A 50 -5.85 2.37 5.34
CA ARG A 50 -6.93 2.41 6.34
C ARG A 50 -8.33 2.32 5.74
N ARG A 51 -8.51 2.74 4.49
CA ARG A 51 -9.82 2.74 3.80
C ARG A 51 -10.08 1.45 3.03
N THR A 52 -9.07 0.94 2.35
CA THR A 52 -9.22 -0.16 1.39
C THR A 52 -8.62 -1.47 1.86
N ARG A 53 -7.87 -1.47 2.98
CA ARG A 53 -7.03 -2.56 3.46
C ARG A 53 -5.92 -3.01 2.48
N SER A 54 -5.76 -2.34 1.34
CA SER A 54 -4.58 -2.52 0.49
C SER A 54 -3.33 -2.31 1.33
N THR A 55 -2.28 -3.08 1.07
CA THR A 55 -1.03 -3.13 1.86
C THR A 55 -1.11 -3.76 3.25
N MET A 56 -2.31 -4.16 3.72
CA MET A 56 -2.55 -4.85 5.00
C MET A 56 -3.01 -6.30 4.87
N GLY A 57 -3.17 -6.81 3.65
CA GLY A 57 -3.50 -8.21 3.42
C GLY A 57 -2.43 -9.18 3.95
N PRO A 58 -2.65 -10.50 3.91
CA PRO A 58 -1.69 -11.53 4.34
C PRO A 58 -0.30 -11.41 3.70
N CYS A 59 -0.19 -10.95 2.44
CA CYS A 59 1.11 -10.66 1.79
C CYS A 59 1.78 -9.38 2.30
N GLN A 60 1.15 -8.66 3.23
CA GLN A 60 1.74 -7.52 3.93
C GLN A 60 2.27 -6.41 3.01
N GLY A 61 1.62 -6.25 1.85
CA GLY A 61 1.94 -5.22 0.85
C GLY A 61 2.93 -5.63 -0.23
N GLN A 62 3.54 -6.82 -0.15
CA GLN A 62 4.55 -7.30 -1.11
C GLN A 62 4.19 -7.03 -2.60
N ASN A 63 2.94 -7.26 -3.00
CA ASN A 63 2.54 -7.17 -4.41
C ASN A 63 1.80 -5.88 -4.81
N CYS A 64 1.14 -5.22 -3.86
CA CYS A 64 0.23 -4.11 -4.15
C CYS A 64 0.75 -2.74 -3.71
N PHE A 65 1.80 -2.70 -2.88
CA PHE A 65 2.30 -1.46 -2.29
C PHE A 65 2.77 -0.45 -3.33
N PHE A 66 3.65 -0.84 -4.25
CA PHE A 66 4.12 0.05 -5.32
C PHE A 66 3.00 0.46 -6.27
N LYS A 67 2.03 -0.42 -6.52
CA LYS A 67 0.84 -0.08 -7.33
C LYS A 67 0.01 1.01 -6.66
N VAL A 68 -0.26 0.88 -5.35
CA VAL A 68 -0.96 1.90 -4.57
C VAL A 68 -0.21 3.23 -4.59
N SER A 69 1.11 3.19 -4.40
CA SER A 69 1.94 4.40 -4.47
C SER A 69 1.90 5.05 -5.86
N GLY A 70 1.96 4.26 -6.95
CA GLY A 70 1.82 4.75 -8.31
C GLY A 70 0.46 5.40 -8.57
N ILE A 71 -0.65 4.78 -8.14
CA ILE A 71 -1.99 5.36 -8.28
C ILE A 71 -2.11 6.68 -7.51
N LEU A 72 -1.55 6.75 -6.29
CA LEU A 72 -1.47 8.00 -5.54
C LEU A 72 -0.67 9.08 -6.28
N PHE A 73 0.47 8.70 -6.86
CA PHE A 73 1.32 9.59 -7.64
C PHE A 73 0.60 10.16 -8.87
N ASP A 74 -0.08 9.29 -9.61
CA ASP A 74 -0.80 9.69 -10.83
C ASP A 74 -1.98 10.61 -10.55
N ILE A 75 -2.69 10.39 -9.44
CA ILE A 75 -3.89 11.16 -9.09
C ILE A 75 -3.57 12.44 -8.31
N ARG A 76 -2.53 12.44 -7.47
CA ARG A 76 -2.21 13.54 -6.54
C ARG A 76 -0.85 14.17 -6.79
N LYS A 77 -0.84 15.40 -7.33
CA LYS A 77 0.37 16.21 -7.50
C LYS A 77 1.10 16.53 -6.19
N ASP A 78 0.38 16.64 -5.07
CA ASP A 78 1.02 16.87 -3.76
C ASP A 78 1.69 15.60 -3.22
N TYR A 79 1.25 14.41 -3.66
CA TYR A 79 1.88 13.15 -3.28
C TYR A 79 3.25 12.97 -3.95
N GLU A 80 3.42 13.40 -5.20
CA GLU A 80 4.70 13.32 -5.95
C GLU A 80 5.89 13.83 -5.13
N ARG A 81 5.71 14.94 -4.41
CA ARG A 81 6.77 15.56 -3.58
C ARG A 81 7.14 14.74 -2.35
N ILE A 82 6.23 13.91 -1.86
CA ILE A 82 6.41 13.13 -0.63
C ILE A 82 6.49 11.63 -0.89
N ALA A 83 6.33 11.16 -2.13
CA ALA A 83 6.12 9.75 -2.46
C ALA A 83 7.23 8.86 -1.88
N VAL A 84 8.49 9.24 -2.08
CA VAL A 84 9.64 8.51 -1.57
C VAL A 84 9.65 8.48 -0.04
N GLU A 85 9.45 9.62 0.62
CA GLU A 85 9.41 9.71 2.08
C GLU A 85 8.25 8.91 2.68
N ASP A 86 7.08 8.96 2.07
CA ASP A 86 5.92 8.18 2.50
C ASP A 86 6.17 6.67 2.38
N ILE A 87 6.82 6.23 1.29
CA ILE A 87 7.24 4.84 1.12
C ILE A 87 8.15 4.41 2.28
N TYR A 88 9.22 5.15 2.55
CA TYR A 88 10.15 4.84 3.65
C TYR A 88 9.44 4.86 5.01
N SER A 89 8.64 5.89 5.27
CA SER A 89 7.87 6.04 6.50
C SER A 89 6.97 4.82 6.74
N HIS A 90 6.29 4.35 5.70
CA HIS A 90 5.39 3.21 5.78
C HIS A 90 6.16 1.91 6.06
N LEU A 91 7.26 1.66 5.34
CA LEU A 91 8.09 0.47 5.55
C LEU A 91 8.74 0.46 6.95
N ARG A 92 9.23 1.61 7.43
CA ARG A 92 9.80 1.75 8.79
C ARG A 92 8.75 1.47 9.87
N LYS A 93 7.56 2.08 9.77
CA LYS A 93 6.45 1.83 10.71
C LYS A 93 6.09 0.35 10.75
N ARG A 94 6.06 -0.28 9.59
CA ARG A 94 5.75 -1.70 9.43
C ARG A 94 6.81 -2.59 10.07
N TRP A 95 8.09 -2.34 9.79
CA TRP A 95 9.21 -3.09 10.39
C TRP A 95 9.23 -2.95 11.91
N ARG A 96 9.00 -1.75 12.44
CA ARG A 96 8.93 -1.51 13.90
C ARG A 96 7.89 -2.40 14.58
N ASN A 97 6.76 -2.68 13.92
CA ASN A 97 5.70 -3.53 14.47
C ASN A 97 6.02 -5.03 14.35
N ILE A 98 6.75 -5.45 13.31
CA ILE A 98 7.07 -6.86 13.06
C ILE A 98 8.31 -7.31 13.84
N LYS A 99 9.32 -6.44 13.98
CA LYS A 99 10.63 -6.74 14.57
C LYS A 99 10.55 -7.51 15.91
N PRO A 100 9.67 -7.17 16.87
CA PRO A 100 9.62 -7.87 18.17
C PRO A 100 9.18 -9.35 18.06
N VAL A 101 8.51 -9.72 16.98
CA VAL A 101 7.94 -11.06 16.77
C VAL A 101 8.50 -11.74 15.51
N ALA A 102 9.57 -11.19 14.94
CA ALA A 102 10.18 -11.66 13.69
C ALA A 102 11.02 -12.93 13.92
N PHE A 103 10.35 -14.05 14.17
CA PHE A 103 10.95 -15.37 14.31
C PHE A 103 10.30 -16.38 13.35
N ASN A 104 11.03 -17.45 13.05
CA ASN A 104 10.60 -18.53 12.14
C ASN A 104 10.12 -17.97 10.79
N GLY A 105 9.01 -18.48 10.26
CA GLY A 105 8.47 -18.07 8.96
C GLY A 105 8.13 -16.57 8.86
N LEU A 106 7.94 -15.86 9.97
CA LEU A 106 7.75 -14.40 9.91
C LEU A 106 9.05 -13.67 9.57
N LEU A 107 10.20 -14.18 10.00
CA LEU A 107 11.50 -13.65 9.61
C LEU A 107 11.75 -13.89 8.12
N ASP A 108 11.46 -15.10 7.62
CA ASP A 108 11.59 -15.44 6.21
C ASP A 108 10.71 -14.54 5.31
N GLN A 109 9.46 -14.35 5.71
CA GLN A 109 8.54 -13.43 5.03
C GLN A 109 9.04 -11.98 5.08
N SER A 110 9.66 -11.56 6.18
CA SER A 110 10.22 -10.20 6.30
C SER A 110 11.42 -10.01 5.37
N MET A 111 12.27 -11.04 5.22
CA MET A 111 13.39 -11.03 4.28
C MET A 111 12.91 -10.99 2.83
N LEU A 112 11.91 -11.82 2.47
CA LEU A 112 11.30 -11.77 1.14
C LEU A 112 10.71 -10.38 0.85
N THR A 113 9.99 -9.82 1.84
CA THR A 113 9.41 -8.49 1.73
C THR A 113 10.50 -7.44 1.48
N SER A 114 11.60 -7.47 2.23
CA SER A 114 12.73 -6.56 2.03
C SER A 114 13.36 -6.73 0.64
N ALA A 115 13.56 -7.96 0.19
CA ALA A 115 14.11 -8.25 -1.14
C ALA A 115 13.23 -7.68 -2.25
N ILE A 116 11.91 -7.86 -2.18
CA ILE A 116 10.96 -7.31 -3.16
C ILE A 116 11.07 -5.78 -3.23
N TYR A 117 11.08 -5.12 -2.07
CA TYR A 117 11.17 -3.66 -1.99
C TYR A 117 12.49 -3.11 -2.52
N ASN A 118 13.60 -3.82 -2.27
CA ASN A 118 14.90 -3.44 -2.79
C ASN A 118 15.02 -3.70 -4.30
N LEU A 119 14.59 -4.86 -4.78
CA LEU A 119 14.74 -5.24 -6.19
C LEU A 119 13.81 -4.46 -7.12
N LEU A 120 12.55 -4.22 -6.72
CA LEU A 120 11.59 -3.49 -7.55
C LEU A 120 11.72 -1.97 -7.39
N GLY A 121 11.97 -1.50 -6.17
CA GLY A 121 11.98 -0.07 -5.85
C GLY A 121 13.36 0.56 -5.78
N ASN A 122 14.43 -0.23 -5.96
CA ASN A 122 15.83 0.20 -5.80
C ASN A 122 16.09 0.91 -4.45
N LEU A 123 15.39 0.50 -3.39
CA LEU A 123 15.42 1.18 -2.09
C LEU A 123 16.72 0.93 -1.31
N ASN A 124 17.54 -0.03 -1.75
CA ASN A 124 18.89 -0.28 -1.24
C ASN A 124 19.92 0.77 -1.68
N CYS A 125 19.63 1.58 -2.70
CA CYS A 125 20.56 2.59 -3.23
C CYS A 125 20.51 3.93 -2.49
N LYS A 126 19.57 4.15 -1.56
CA LYS A 126 19.64 5.28 -0.64
C LYS A 126 20.39 4.87 0.62
N VAL A 127 21.70 5.09 0.61
CA VAL A 127 22.49 5.21 1.83
C VAL A 127 22.08 6.53 2.49
N SER A 128 21.52 6.51 3.68
CA SER A 128 21.42 7.72 4.50
C SER A 128 22.85 8.19 4.79
N GLU A 129 23.23 9.37 4.32
CA GLU A 129 24.52 10.00 4.67
C GLU A 129 24.62 10.38 6.17
N ASN A 130 23.66 10.01 7.02
CA ASN A 130 23.64 10.38 8.44
C ASN A 130 22.86 9.36 9.29
N ASP A 131 23.31 8.11 9.37
CA ASP A 131 22.98 7.22 10.50
C ASP A 131 24.28 6.75 11.18
#